data_AF-A0A455T5F3-F1
#
_entry.id   AF-A0A455T5F3-F1
#
_cell.length_a   1.000
_cell.length_b   1.000
_cell.length_c   1.000
_cell.angle_alpha   90.00
_cell.angle_beta   90.00
_cell.angle_gamma   90.00
#
_symmetry.space_group_name_H-M   'P 1'
#
loop_
_entity.id
_entity.type
_entity.pdbx_description
1 polymer ?
#
loop_
_entity_poly.entity_id
_entity_poly.type
_entity_poly.pdbx_seq_one_letter_code
_entity_poly.pdbx_strand_id
1 'polypeptide(L)'
;MTAHSASNAQTVRRLLRRFRGLQAHLLPDEEPLASHPVIWNSQQHGRVACDAILTNRRLLGYYQIRFPRPRLFLEAIPLEAITSITLRSPQSKPLLHELLIISGQRRVLLRAPRRVIENLYDALQRLSESERASQTTESAQTDGEEPDRALPPRFARQPLASSAEHSPAGIAVIFACGLILEIIAVFLWQTTGSLATSLPPFGAGLLAVVTAVLVYRQR
;
A
#
# COMPACT_ATOMS: atom_id res chain seq x y z
N MET A 1 34.09 4.61 -16.85
CA MET A 1 32.64 4.46 -17.10
C MET A 1 32.21 2.98 -17.30
N THR A 2 32.82 1.98 -16.64
CA THR A 2 32.63 0.54 -17.00
C THR A 2 32.14 -0.39 -15.88
N ALA A 3 32.15 0.05 -14.61
CA ALA A 3 31.77 -0.82 -13.49
C ALA A 3 30.25 -0.97 -13.29
N HIS A 4 29.45 0.05 -13.65
CA HIS A 4 27.99 0.03 -13.46
C HIS A 4 27.27 -0.90 -14.44
N SER A 5 27.73 -1.02 -15.69
CA SER A 5 27.08 -1.89 -16.69
C SER A 5 27.31 -3.39 -16.40
N ALA A 6 28.48 -3.77 -15.88
CA ALA A 6 28.80 -5.16 -15.56
C ALA A 6 27.95 -5.71 -14.40
N SER A 7 27.75 -4.92 -13.35
CA SER A 7 26.89 -5.27 -12.20
C SER A 7 25.42 -5.41 -12.62
N ASN A 8 24.94 -4.50 -13.48
CA ASN A 8 23.56 -4.53 -13.96
C ASN A 8 23.32 -5.75 -14.87
N ALA A 9 24.24 -6.05 -15.79
CA ALA A 9 24.16 -7.22 -16.66
C ALA A 9 24.12 -8.55 -15.88
N GLN A 10 24.84 -8.65 -14.76
CA GLN A 10 24.78 -9.84 -13.91
C GLN A 10 23.43 -9.97 -13.19
N THR A 11 22.85 -8.85 -12.76
CA THR A 11 21.52 -8.80 -12.12
C THR A 11 20.41 -9.21 -13.10
N VAL A 12 20.42 -8.64 -14.32
CA VAL A 12 19.49 -8.99 -15.41
C VAL A 12 19.57 -10.49 -15.70
N ARG A 13 20.77 -11.05 -15.91
CA ARG A 13 20.96 -12.49 -16.16
C ARG A 13 20.42 -13.35 -15.02
N ARG A 14 20.60 -12.93 -13.77
CA ARG A 14 20.09 -13.64 -12.59
C ARG A 14 18.56 -13.65 -12.56
N LEU A 15 17.94 -12.51 -12.84
CA LEU A 15 16.48 -12.38 -12.91
C LEU A 15 15.89 -13.22 -14.03
N LEU A 16 16.44 -13.15 -15.25
CA LEU A 16 15.96 -13.96 -16.38
C LEU A 16 16.09 -15.47 -16.12
N ARG A 17 17.19 -15.92 -15.49
CA ARG A 17 17.34 -17.32 -15.06
C ARG A 17 16.32 -17.70 -13.99
N ARG A 18 16.07 -16.80 -13.02
CA ARG A 18 15.11 -17.04 -11.94
C ARG A 18 13.69 -17.10 -12.47
N PHE A 19 13.32 -16.29 -13.47
CA PHE A 19 11.99 -16.16 -14.05
C PHE A 19 11.93 -16.67 -15.49
N ARG A 20 11.89 -18.01 -15.67
CA ARG A 20 11.63 -18.65 -16.97
C ARG A 20 10.37 -18.05 -17.61
N GLY A 21 10.49 -17.61 -18.86
CA GLY A 21 9.40 -16.99 -19.63
C GLY A 21 9.35 -15.46 -19.53
N LEU A 22 10.05 -14.83 -18.56
CA LEU A 22 10.07 -13.37 -18.43
C LEU A 22 10.54 -12.69 -19.71
N GLN A 23 11.56 -13.23 -20.37
CA GLN A 23 12.11 -12.68 -21.62
C GLN A 23 11.07 -12.59 -22.75
N ALA A 24 10.10 -13.51 -22.79
CA ALA A 24 9.03 -13.48 -23.79
C ALA A 24 7.98 -12.39 -23.51
N HIS A 25 7.97 -11.83 -22.30
CA HIS A 25 7.06 -10.77 -21.89
C HIS A 25 7.72 -9.39 -21.83
N LEU A 26 9.05 -9.32 -21.94
CA LEU A 26 9.78 -8.07 -22.04
C LEU A 26 9.63 -7.46 -23.44
N LEU A 27 9.45 -6.15 -23.49
CA LEU A 27 9.51 -5.38 -24.72
C LEU A 27 10.96 -5.31 -25.24
N PRO A 28 11.16 -4.96 -26.52
CA PRO A 28 12.48 -4.59 -27.02
C PRO A 28 13.09 -3.50 -26.14
N ASP A 29 14.37 -3.67 -25.79
CA ASP A 29 15.15 -2.77 -24.91
C ASP A 29 14.61 -2.62 -23.47
N GLU A 30 13.71 -3.52 -23.05
CA GLU A 30 13.25 -3.57 -21.67
C GLU A 30 14.15 -4.47 -20.81
N GLU A 31 14.75 -3.87 -19.78
CA GLU A 31 15.66 -4.55 -18.86
C GLU A 31 15.05 -4.67 -17.47
N PRO A 32 15.02 -5.88 -16.87
CA PRO A 32 14.58 -6.05 -15.49
C PRO A 32 15.64 -5.55 -14.51
N LEU A 33 15.25 -4.60 -13.66
CA LEU A 33 16.13 -3.94 -12.70
C LEU A 33 16.11 -4.65 -11.34
N ALA A 34 14.91 -5.02 -10.86
CA ALA A 34 14.74 -5.65 -9.56
C ALA A 34 13.51 -6.58 -9.51
N SER A 35 13.51 -7.54 -8.58
CA SER A 35 12.33 -8.35 -8.26
C SER A 35 12.11 -8.42 -6.77
N HIS A 36 10.86 -8.25 -6.33
CA HIS A 36 10.47 -8.26 -4.94
C HIS A 36 9.22 -9.11 -4.70
N PRO A 37 9.22 -10.01 -3.70
CA PRO A 37 8.01 -10.74 -3.34
C PRO A 37 7.02 -9.79 -2.68
N VAL A 38 5.79 -9.74 -3.21
CA VAL A 38 4.72 -8.86 -2.74
C VAL A 38 3.37 -9.57 -2.78
N ILE A 39 2.41 -9.01 -2.06
CA ILE A 39 0.99 -9.28 -2.29
C ILE A 39 0.49 -8.19 -3.23
N TRP A 40 0.14 -8.58 -4.45
CA TRP A 40 -0.45 -7.72 -5.45
C TRP A 40 -1.96 -7.72 -5.31
N ASN A 41 -2.56 -6.55 -5.17
CA ASN A 41 -4.00 -6.39 -5.14
C ASN A 41 -4.42 -5.45 -6.26
N SER A 42 -4.95 -6.02 -7.35
CA SER A 42 -5.49 -5.25 -8.47
C SER A 42 -6.98 -5.50 -8.63
N GLN A 43 -7.67 -4.57 -9.29
CA GLN A 43 -9.10 -4.70 -9.58
C GLN A 43 -9.41 -5.90 -10.50
N GLN A 44 -8.46 -6.27 -11.36
CA GLN A 44 -8.65 -7.34 -12.36
C GLN A 44 -8.40 -8.73 -11.77
N HIS A 45 -7.40 -8.88 -10.91
CA HIS A 45 -6.96 -10.19 -10.41
C HIS A 45 -7.22 -10.40 -8.92
N GLY A 46 -7.76 -9.40 -8.23
CA GLY A 46 -7.90 -9.42 -6.78
C GLY A 46 -6.54 -9.52 -6.08
N ARG A 47 -6.52 -10.22 -4.95
CA ARG A 47 -5.35 -10.33 -4.08
C ARG A 47 -4.55 -11.60 -4.39
N VAL A 48 -3.34 -11.45 -4.92
CA VAL A 48 -2.45 -12.55 -5.34
C VAL A 48 -1.05 -12.36 -4.76
N ALA A 49 -0.45 -13.42 -4.24
CA ALA A 49 0.97 -13.41 -3.87
C ALA A 49 1.83 -13.65 -5.12
N CYS A 50 2.73 -12.72 -5.42
CA CYS A 50 3.55 -12.75 -6.63
C CYS A 50 4.90 -12.06 -6.42
N ASP A 51 5.78 -12.13 -7.41
CA ASP A 51 6.95 -11.26 -7.49
C ASP A 51 6.59 -10.03 -8.33
N ALA A 52 6.77 -8.83 -7.76
CA ALA A 52 6.77 -7.58 -8.50
C ALA A 52 8.15 -7.38 -9.13
N ILE A 53 8.19 -7.34 -10.46
CA ILE A 53 9.41 -7.14 -11.25
C ILE A 53 9.40 -5.72 -11.78
N LEU A 54 10.36 -4.91 -11.33
CA LEU A 54 10.56 -3.55 -11.81
C LEU A 54 11.50 -3.60 -13.01
N THR A 55 11.07 -3.05 -14.14
CA THR A 55 11.89 -2.84 -15.33
C THR A 55 12.16 -1.34 -15.52
N ASN A 56 13.00 -1.00 -16.50
CA ASN A 56 13.21 0.38 -16.93
C ASN A 56 11.98 1.02 -17.60
N ARG A 57 10.92 0.27 -17.93
CA ARG A 57 9.73 0.80 -18.62
C ARG A 57 8.41 0.50 -17.92
N ARG A 58 8.33 -0.58 -17.15
CA ARG A 58 7.09 -1.11 -16.58
C ARG A 58 7.32 -1.75 -15.22
N LEU A 59 6.23 -1.85 -14.46
CA LEU A 59 6.15 -2.70 -13.28
C LEU A 59 5.29 -3.92 -13.62
N LEU A 60 5.87 -5.11 -13.49
CA LEU A 60 5.23 -6.37 -13.87
C LEU A 60 4.86 -7.17 -12.62
N GLY A 61 3.62 -7.65 -12.55
CA GLY A 61 3.22 -8.69 -11.60
C GLY A 61 3.50 -10.07 -12.20
N TYR A 62 4.25 -10.92 -11.50
CA TYR A 62 4.61 -12.25 -11.98
C TYR A 62 4.36 -13.30 -10.90
N TYR A 63 3.32 -14.13 -11.04
CA TYR A 63 2.92 -15.04 -9.97
C TYR A 63 3.43 -16.48 -10.16
N GLN A 64 3.50 -17.21 -9.05
CA GLN A 64 3.90 -18.61 -9.00
C GLN A 64 2.72 -19.48 -8.56
N ILE A 65 2.09 -20.22 -9.49
CA ILE A 65 1.12 -21.26 -9.11
C ILE A 65 1.88 -22.51 -8.63
N ARG A 66 1.37 -23.12 -7.55
CA ARG A 66 1.77 -24.48 -7.15
C ARG A 66 1.20 -25.47 -8.17
N PHE A 67 2.11 -26.25 -8.76
CA PHE A 67 1.96 -27.41 -9.63
C PHE A 67 0.55 -27.75 -10.20
N PRO A 68 0.40 -27.94 -11.53
CA PRO A 68 1.42 -27.95 -12.57
C PRO A 68 1.84 -26.51 -12.93
N ARG A 69 3.11 -26.30 -13.32
CA ARG A 69 3.82 -25.02 -13.27
C ARG A 69 3.86 -24.26 -14.62
N PRO A 70 2.85 -23.46 -15.00
CA PRO A 70 3.11 -22.27 -15.79
C PRO A 70 3.30 -21.09 -14.83
N ARG A 71 4.46 -20.43 -14.90
CA ARG A 71 4.59 -19.08 -14.34
C ARG A 71 3.90 -18.16 -15.31
N LEU A 72 2.90 -17.44 -14.84
CA LEU A 72 2.06 -16.64 -15.69
C LEU A 72 2.24 -15.18 -15.32
N PHE A 73 2.44 -14.39 -16.36
CA PHE A 73 2.35 -12.95 -16.33
C PHE A 73 0.97 -12.56 -15.79
N LEU A 74 0.93 -11.75 -14.73
CA LEU A 74 -0.31 -11.28 -14.13
C LEU A 74 -0.79 -10.04 -14.88
N GLU A 75 -0.02 -8.96 -14.76
CA GLU A 75 -0.38 -7.64 -15.25
C GLU A 75 0.90 -6.81 -15.41
N ALA A 76 0.89 -5.85 -16.34
CA ALA A 76 1.95 -4.85 -16.48
C ALA A 76 1.36 -3.45 -16.32
N ILE A 77 2.05 -2.62 -15.56
CA ILE A 77 1.77 -1.19 -15.40
C ILE A 77 2.91 -0.42 -16.06
N PRO A 78 2.69 0.25 -17.19
CA PRO A 78 3.69 1.13 -17.79
C PRO A 78 4.07 2.26 -16.83
N LEU A 79 5.36 2.53 -16.65
CA LEU A 79 5.83 3.59 -15.75
C LEU A 79 5.33 4.97 -16.21
N GLU A 80 5.33 5.19 -17.52
CA GLU A 80 4.81 6.40 -18.18
C GLU A 80 3.31 6.63 -17.88
N ALA A 81 2.55 5.56 -17.63
CA ALA A 81 1.11 5.65 -17.36
C ALA A 81 0.79 5.86 -15.87
N ILE A 82 1.79 5.86 -14.98
CA ILE A 82 1.59 6.03 -13.55
C ILE A 82 1.36 7.51 -13.24
N THR A 83 0.23 7.83 -12.63
CA THR A 83 -0.14 9.20 -12.25
C THR A 83 0.18 9.51 -10.80
N SER A 84 0.14 8.52 -9.92
CA SER A 84 0.55 8.70 -8.52
C SER A 84 1.02 7.42 -7.85
N ILE A 85 1.98 7.58 -6.94
CA ILE A 85 2.55 6.53 -6.12
C ILE A 85 2.47 7.00 -4.66
N THR A 86 1.69 6.31 -3.85
CA THR A 86 1.51 6.63 -2.43
C THR A 86 2.06 5.52 -1.56
N LEU A 87 3.11 5.83 -0.80
CA LEU A 87 3.58 4.97 0.28
C LEU A 87 2.65 5.10 1.47
N ARG A 88 2.03 4.00 1.88
CA ARG A 88 1.12 3.97 3.01
C ARG A 88 1.69 3.11 4.14
N SER A 89 1.91 3.75 5.27
CA SER A 89 2.48 3.11 6.46
C SER A 89 1.44 3.07 7.58
N PRO A 90 0.99 1.89 8.02
CA PRO A 90 0.14 1.79 9.20
C PRO A 90 0.89 2.24 10.46
N GLN A 91 0.22 3.03 11.31
CA GLN A 91 0.82 3.56 12.55
C GLN A 91 1.06 2.47 13.61
N SER A 92 0.25 1.42 13.64
CA SER A 92 0.46 0.26 14.52
C SER A 92 1.39 -0.74 13.84
N LYS A 93 2.56 -1.05 14.46
CA LYS A 93 3.64 -1.93 13.95
C LYS A 93 3.12 -3.07 13.05
N PRO A 94 2.99 -2.84 11.73
CA PRO A 94 2.34 -3.79 10.86
C PRO A 94 3.43 -4.64 10.22
N LEU A 95 3.19 -5.95 10.11
CA LEU A 95 4.12 -6.83 9.41
C LEU A 95 4.30 -6.43 7.94
N LEU A 96 3.32 -5.72 7.36
CA LEU A 96 3.28 -5.32 5.96
C LEU A 96 3.01 -3.82 5.82
N HIS A 97 3.77 -3.17 4.94
CA HIS A 97 3.53 -1.81 4.46
C HIS A 97 2.83 -1.87 3.11
N GLU A 98 2.23 -0.76 2.71
CA GLU A 98 1.44 -0.69 1.49
C GLU A 98 2.03 0.34 0.52
N LEU A 99 2.01 0.02 -0.76
CA LEU A 99 2.30 0.94 -1.84
C LEU A 99 1.11 0.98 -2.79
N LEU A 100 0.44 2.12 -2.87
CA LEU A 100 -0.65 2.34 -3.82
C LEU A 100 -0.10 2.98 -5.08
N ILE A 101 -0.32 2.32 -6.22
CA ILE A 101 0.05 2.80 -7.54
C ILE A 101 -1.25 3.06 -8.30
N ILE A 102 -1.39 4.28 -8.83
CA ILE A 102 -2.53 4.68 -9.65
C ILE A 102 -2.03 4.97 -11.05
N SER A 103 -2.67 4.36 -12.05
CA SER A 103 -2.39 4.57 -13.47
C SER A 103 -3.71 4.80 -14.22
N GLY A 104 -4.01 6.06 -14.50
CA GLY A 104 -5.32 6.47 -15.01
C GLY A 104 -6.46 5.99 -14.10
N GLN A 105 -7.31 5.10 -14.63
CA GLN A 105 -8.41 4.48 -13.87
C GLN A 105 -7.99 3.24 -13.06
N ARG A 106 -6.82 2.66 -13.33
CA ARG A 106 -6.33 1.45 -12.67
C ARG A 106 -5.69 1.80 -11.33
N ARG A 107 -5.98 0.97 -10.32
CA ARG A 107 -5.40 1.07 -8.99
C ARG A 107 -4.84 -0.28 -8.57
N VAL A 108 -3.57 -0.29 -8.21
CA VAL A 108 -2.86 -1.48 -7.74
C VAL A 108 -2.24 -1.19 -6.39
N LEU A 109 -2.56 -2.04 -5.42
CA LEU A 109 -2.02 -1.96 -4.07
C LEU A 109 -1.03 -3.11 -3.85
N LEU A 110 0.23 -2.79 -3.59
CA LEU A 110 1.25 -3.76 -3.23
C LEU A 110 1.41 -3.80 -1.72
N ARG A 111 1.49 -5.00 -1.14
CA ARG A 111 1.80 -5.16 0.28
C ARG A 111 3.02 -6.03 0.47
N ALA A 112 4.00 -5.56 1.24
CA ALA A 112 5.21 -6.31 1.53
C ALA A 112 5.87 -5.80 2.83
N PRO A 113 6.92 -6.47 3.35
CA PRO A 113 7.70 -5.96 4.46
C PRO A 113 8.23 -4.55 4.18
N ARG A 114 8.35 -3.73 5.22
CA ARG A 114 8.75 -2.31 5.14
C ARG A 114 9.91 -2.06 4.18
N ARG A 115 11.03 -2.77 4.37
CA ARG A 115 12.24 -2.62 3.55
C ARG A 115 11.97 -2.83 2.06
N VAL A 116 11.12 -3.79 1.72
CA VAL A 116 10.80 -4.09 0.32
C VAL A 116 9.98 -2.97 -0.31
N ILE A 117 8.96 -2.49 0.40
CA ILE A 117 8.09 -1.42 -0.09
C ILE A 117 8.82 -0.09 -0.18
N GLU A 118 9.63 0.26 0.81
CA GLU A 118 10.46 1.48 0.79
C GLU A 118 11.48 1.44 -0.36
N ASN A 119 12.19 0.31 -0.54
CA ASN A 119 13.12 0.15 -1.66
C ASN A 119 12.42 0.28 -3.03
N LEU A 120 11.21 -0.27 -3.18
CA LEU A 120 10.46 -0.22 -4.42
C LEU A 120 9.94 1.20 -4.69
N TYR A 121 9.50 1.92 -3.64
CA TYR A 121 9.14 3.34 -3.73
C TYR A 121 10.35 4.19 -4.17
N ASP A 122 11.50 4.02 -3.53
CA ASP A 122 12.71 4.79 -3.85
C ASP A 122 13.22 4.47 -5.27
N ALA A 123 13.13 3.21 -5.70
CA ALA A 123 13.51 2.81 -7.06
C ALA A 123 12.59 3.43 -8.12
N LEU A 124 11.28 3.42 -7.90
CA LEU A 124 10.32 4.08 -8.80
C LEU A 124 10.54 5.59 -8.86
N GLN A 125 10.85 6.22 -7.72
CA GLN A 125 11.17 7.64 -7.67
C GLN A 125 12.41 7.97 -8.51
N ARG A 126 13.51 7.22 -8.34
CA ARG A 126 14.74 7.42 -9.13
C ARG A 126 14.53 7.24 -10.63
N LEU A 127 13.72 6.25 -11.02
CA LEU A 127 13.40 6.03 -12.44
C LEU A 127 12.63 7.22 -13.02
N SER A 128 11.62 7.70 -12.31
CA SER A 128 10.85 8.88 -12.74
C SER A 128 11.72 10.15 -12.83
N GLU A 129 12.68 10.32 -11.92
CA GLU A 129 13.63 11.43 -11.94
C GLU A 129 14.62 11.30 -13.12
N SER A 130 15.07 10.10 -13.43
CA SER A 130 15.99 9.85 -14.56
C SER A 130 15.33 10.08 -15.92
N GLU A 131 14.08 9.65 -16.10
CA GLU A 131 13.30 9.93 -17.32
C GLU A 131 13.12 11.44 -17.52
N ARG A 132 12.87 12.18 -16.43
CA ARG A 132 12.76 13.65 -16.47
C ARG A 132 14.08 14.32 -16.90
N ALA A 133 15.21 13.84 -16.38
CA ALA A 133 16.52 14.40 -16.71
C ALA A 133 16.87 14.19 -18.20
N SER A 134 16.55 13.01 -18.75
CA SER A 134 16.71 12.74 -20.18
C SER A 134 15.83 13.63 -21.06
N GLN A 135 14.56 13.82 -20.69
CA GLN A 135 13.62 14.68 -21.46
C GLN A 135 13.98 16.17 -21.44
N THR A 136 14.55 16.65 -20.32
CA THR A 136 14.98 18.06 -20.19
C THR A 136 16.17 18.38 -21.09
N THR A 137 16.98 17.37 -21.43
CA THR A 137 18.17 17.55 -22.28
C THR A 137 17.82 17.56 -23.77
N GLU A 138 16.79 16.83 -24.19
CA GLU A 138 16.33 16.80 -25.60
C GLU A 138 15.38 17.97 -25.95
N SER A 139 14.67 18.55 -24.99
CA SER A 139 13.68 19.62 -25.25
C SER A 139 14.29 21.03 -25.45
N ALA A 140 15.62 21.17 -25.42
CA ALA A 140 16.29 22.46 -25.62
C ALA A 140 16.46 22.84 -27.11
N GLN A 141 16.09 21.96 -28.04
CA GLN A 141 16.12 22.21 -29.47
C GLN A 141 14.91 21.54 -30.11
N THR A 142 13.81 22.28 -30.32
CA THR A 142 12.86 22.21 -31.46
C THR A 142 11.56 22.89 -31.02
N ASP A 143 11.31 24.09 -31.55
CA ASP A 143 9.98 24.71 -31.56
C ASP A 143 9.04 23.85 -32.43
N GLY A 144 7.95 23.34 -31.87
CA GLY A 144 6.93 22.59 -32.61
C GLY A 144 5.96 21.84 -31.71
N GLU A 145 4.70 22.32 -31.70
CA GLU A 145 3.45 21.69 -31.23
C GLU A 145 3.53 20.61 -30.13
N GLU A 146 3.03 20.95 -28.93
CA GLU A 146 2.85 20.04 -27.79
C GLU A 146 2.02 18.79 -28.15
N PRO A 147 2.60 17.57 -28.10
CA PRO A 147 1.82 16.39 -27.85
C PRO A 147 1.58 16.28 -26.34
N ASP A 148 0.32 16.05 -25.97
CA ASP A 148 -0.23 15.68 -24.65
C ASP A 148 0.84 15.11 -23.68
N ARG A 149 1.54 15.99 -22.96
CA ARG A 149 2.65 15.62 -22.08
C ARG A 149 2.07 14.95 -20.83
N ALA A 150 2.35 13.66 -20.67
CA ALA A 150 2.02 12.93 -19.45
C ALA A 150 2.66 13.62 -18.23
N LEU A 151 1.83 14.15 -17.34
CA LEU A 151 2.27 14.78 -16.10
C LEU A 151 3.08 13.78 -15.27
N PRO A 152 4.18 14.22 -14.63
CA PRO A 152 5.01 13.33 -13.82
C PRO A 152 4.20 12.71 -12.67
N PRO A 153 4.49 11.45 -12.28
CA PRO A 153 3.80 10.79 -11.19
C PRO A 153 3.95 11.58 -9.90
N ARG A 154 2.83 11.77 -9.18
CA ARG A 154 2.84 12.38 -7.85
C ARG A 154 3.28 11.36 -6.80
N PHE A 155 4.37 11.64 -6.11
CA PHE A 155 4.88 10.83 -5.01
C PHE A 155 4.39 11.38 -3.68
N ALA A 156 3.73 10.53 -2.88
CA ALA A 156 3.20 10.90 -1.58
C ALA A 156 3.50 9.85 -0.52
N ARG A 157 3.58 10.28 0.74
CA ARG A 157 3.65 9.41 1.91
C ARG A 157 2.44 9.69 2.79
N GLN A 158 1.65 8.67 3.08
CA GLN A 158 0.41 8.79 3.84
C GLN A 158 0.42 7.82 5.03
N PRO A 159 0.29 8.31 6.28
CA PRO A 159 0.04 7.41 7.40
C PRO A 159 -1.36 6.82 7.26
N LEU A 160 -1.50 5.50 7.31
CA LEU A 160 -2.82 4.88 7.45
C LEU A 160 -3.32 5.13 8.87
N ALA A 161 -4.51 5.73 8.98
CA ALA A 161 -5.20 5.86 10.25
C ALA A 161 -5.36 4.47 10.90
N SER A 162 -5.04 4.37 12.19
CA SER A 162 -5.28 3.13 12.95
C SER A 162 -6.75 2.75 12.90
N SER A 163 -7.06 1.45 12.95
CA SER A 163 -8.42 0.95 13.18
C SER A 163 -9.09 1.75 14.30
N ALA A 164 -10.33 2.20 14.06
CA ALA A 164 -11.07 3.11 14.94
C ALA A 164 -11.17 2.62 16.39
N GLU A 165 -11.02 1.30 16.59
CA GLU A 165 -11.01 0.57 17.86
C GLU A 165 -10.00 1.11 18.88
N HIS A 166 -8.90 1.73 18.44
CA HIS A 166 -7.87 2.31 19.32
C HIS A 166 -7.70 3.82 19.11
N SER A 167 -8.64 4.46 18.41
CA SER A 167 -8.62 5.90 18.21
C SER A 167 -9.10 6.62 19.48
N PRO A 168 -8.53 7.78 19.84
CA PRO A 168 -9.00 8.54 21.01
C PRO A 168 -10.47 8.93 20.88
N ALA A 169 -10.97 9.12 19.64
CA ALA A 169 -12.38 9.33 19.36
C ALA A 169 -13.24 8.09 19.70
N GLY A 170 -12.81 6.89 19.30
CA GLY A 170 -13.51 5.64 19.64
C GLY A 170 -13.58 5.39 21.14
N ILE A 171 -12.47 5.64 21.85
CA ILE A 171 -12.43 5.56 23.32
C ILE A 171 -13.40 6.57 23.95
N ALA A 172 -13.43 7.81 23.45
CA ALA A 172 -14.35 8.85 23.93
C ALA A 172 -15.82 8.46 23.70
N VAL A 173 -16.15 7.83 22.58
CA VAL A 173 -17.51 7.33 22.29
C VAL A 173 -17.91 6.22 23.25
N ILE A 174 -17.04 5.24 23.51
CA ILE A 174 -17.31 4.16 24.49
C ILE A 174 -17.53 4.73 25.89
N PHE A 175 -16.69 5.69 26.30
CA PHE A 175 -16.83 6.38 27.57
C PHE A 175 -18.15 7.16 27.67
N ALA A 176 -18.51 7.92 26.63
CA ALA A 176 -19.77 8.66 26.59
C ALA A 176 -21.00 7.74 26.60
N CYS A 177 -20.99 6.63 25.85
CA CYS A 177 -22.05 5.63 25.89
C CYS A 177 -22.18 4.99 27.27
N GLY A 178 -21.05 4.68 27.92
CA GLY A 178 -21.06 4.16 29.30
C GLY A 178 -21.70 5.14 30.27
N LEU A 179 -21.34 6.42 30.18
CA LEU A 179 -21.88 7.49 31.04
C LEU A 179 -23.38 7.75 30.79
N ILE A 180 -23.85 7.63 29.54
CA ILE A 180 -25.27 7.71 29.22
C ILE A 180 -26.05 6.54 29.83
N LEU A 181 -25.51 5.32 29.78
CA LEU A 181 -26.14 4.15 30.39
C LEU A 181 -26.27 4.29 31.91
N GLU A 182 -25.27 4.88 32.56
CA GLU A 182 -25.30 5.23 33.99
C GLU A 182 -26.44 6.20 34.31
N ILE A 183 -26.60 7.26 33.52
CA ILE A 183 -27.68 8.25 33.69
C ILE A 183 -29.06 7.57 33.53
N ILE A 184 -29.22 6.73 32.50
CA ILE A 184 -30.45 5.98 32.25
C ILE A 184 -30.75 5.02 33.42
N ALA A 185 -29.74 4.35 33.96
CA ALA A 185 -29.90 3.44 35.10
C ALA A 185 -30.41 4.17 36.35
N VAL A 186 -29.86 5.34 36.66
CA VAL A 186 -30.31 6.19 37.78
C VAL A 186 -31.75 6.66 37.56
N PHE A 187 -32.08 7.08 36.34
CA PHE A 187 -33.45 7.49 36.00
C PHE A 187 -34.45 6.32 36.13
N LEU A 188 -34.10 5.14 35.64
CA LEU A 188 -34.91 3.93 35.77
C LEU A 188 -35.09 3.53 37.24
N TRP A 189 -34.05 3.66 38.06
CA TRP A 189 -34.15 3.43 39.49
C TRP A 189 -35.15 4.39 40.13
N GLN A 190 -35.02 5.70 39.88
CA GLN A 190 -35.89 6.72 40.48
C GLN A 190 -37.36 6.56 40.09
N THR A 191 -37.62 6.12 38.87
CA THR A 191 -38.99 5.98 38.33
C THR A 191 -39.65 4.64 38.70
N THR A 192 -38.88 3.55 38.74
CA THR A 192 -39.44 2.20 38.97
C THR A 192 -39.27 1.71 40.41
N GLY A 193 -38.36 2.32 41.19
CA GLY A 193 -37.99 1.87 42.54
C GLY A 193 -37.37 0.47 42.58
N SER A 194 -37.09 -0.13 41.41
CA SER A 194 -36.64 -1.50 41.28
C SER A 194 -35.16 -1.55 40.91
N LEU A 195 -34.42 -2.25 41.76
CA LEU A 195 -33.02 -2.61 41.55
C LEU A 195 -32.85 -3.52 40.33
N ALA A 196 -33.82 -4.41 40.06
CA ALA A 196 -33.70 -5.42 39.02
C ALA A 196 -33.71 -4.83 37.59
N THR A 197 -34.40 -3.71 37.39
CA THR A 197 -34.48 -3.00 36.11
C THR A 197 -33.33 -2.01 35.88
N SER A 198 -32.71 -1.52 36.95
CA SER A 198 -31.65 -0.51 36.90
C SER A 198 -30.23 -1.08 36.97
N LEU A 199 -30.03 -2.26 37.59
CA LEU A 199 -28.71 -2.90 37.69
C LEU A 199 -28.06 -3.25 36.33
N PRO A 200 -28.79 -3.86 35.36
CA PRO A 200 -28.19 -4.25 34.09
C PRO A 200 -27.57 -3.09 33.28
N PRO A 201 -28.26 -1.94 33.07
CA PRO A 201 -27.66 -0.81 32.37
C PRO A 201 -26.52 -0.16 33.15
N PHE A 202 -26.60 -0.12 34.49
CA PHE A 202 -25.52 0.37 35.36
C PHE A 202 -24.25 -0.49 35.20
N GLY A 203 -24.37 -1.82 35.31
CA GLY A 203 -23.23 -2.73 35.15
C GLY A 203 -22.60 -2.65 33.76
N ALA A 204 -23.40 -2.54 32.70
CA ALA A 204 -22.90 -2.36 31.34
C ALA A 204 -22.18 -1.00 31.16
N GLY A 205 -22.73 0.07 31.75
CA GLY A 205 -22.13 1.40 31.73
C GLY A 205 -20.76 1.44 32.41
N LEU A 206 -20.68 0.93 33.63
CA LEU A 206 -19.45 0.85 34.41
C LEU A 206 -18.38 0.01 33.71
N LEU A 207 -18.76 -1.14 33.14
CA LEU A 207 -17.84 -1.99 32.38
C LEU A 207 -17.28 -1.26 31.16
N ALA A 208 -18.12 -0.53 30.42
CA ALA A 208 -17.69 0.27 29.27
C ALA A 208 -16.71 1.38 29.67
N VAL A 209 -16.98 2.11 30.76
CA VAL A 209 -16.09 3.15 31.29
C VAL A 209 -14.75 2.57 31.75
N VAL A 210 -14.76 1.47 32.51
CA VAL A 210 -13.54 0.80 32.98
C VAL A 210 -12.70 0.31 31.79
N THR A 211 -13.35 -0.29 30.78
CA THR A 211 -12.66 -0.75 29.56
C THR A 211 -12.04 0.42 28.82
N ALA A 212 -12.75 1.53 28.67
CA ALA A 212 -12.21 2.74 28.02
C ALA A 212 -10.98 3.30 28.76
N VAL A 213 -11.03 3.37 30.10
CA VAL A 213 -9.91 3.85 30.93
C VAL A 213 -8.71 2.91 30.85
N LEU A 214 -8.93 1.59 30.90
CA LEU A 214 -7.86 0.60 30.78
C LEU A 214 -7.18 0.64 29.41
N VAL A 215 -7.97 0.72 28.33
CA VAL A 215 -7.45 0.84 26.96
C VAL A 215 -6.68 2.15 26.78
N TYR A 216 -7.14 3.25 27.37
CA TYR A 216 -6.41 4.53 27.34
C TYR A 216 -5.06 4.46 28.08
N ARG A 217 -5.01 3.78 29.24
CA ARG A 217 -3.78 3.63 30.04
C ARG A 217 -2.75 2.67 29.45
N GLN A 218 -3.15 1.74 28.59
CA GLN A 218 -2.25 0.79 27.91
C GLN A 218 -1.55 1.40 26.68
N ARG A 219 -1.88 2.65 26.34
CA ARG A 219 -1.28 3.42 25.25
C ARG A 219 -0.07 4.21 25.74
#